data_AF-A0A5A7UBG4-F1
#
_entry.id   AF-A0A5A7UBG4-F1
#
_cell.length_a   1.000
_cell.length_b   1.000
_cell.length_c   1.000
_cell.angle_alpha   90.00
_cell.angle_beta   90.00
_cell.angle_gamma   90.00
#
_symmetry.space_group_name_H-M   'P 1'
#
loop_
_entity.id
_entity.type
_entity.pdbx_description
1 polymer ?
#
loop_
_entity_poly.entity_id
_entity_poly.type
_entity_poly.pdbx_seq_one_letter_code
_entity_poly.pdbx_strand_id
1 'polypeptide(L)'
;MGQSENTPTKQKLDVLEERLSAIKGTDVYGNIDATQLCLVPGLIILAMFKISEFDKYDGSSCPRSHLTMYGRKMAAHINNDKLLVHFFKDNLTALAS
;
A
#
# COMPACT_ATOMS: atom_id res chain seq x y z
N MET A 1 -22.05 -13.45 -52.49
CA MET A 1 -21.24 -12.57 -51.61
C MET A 1 -22.07 -12.29 -50.37
N GLY A 2 -21.70 -12.57 -49.14
CA GLY A 2 -20.58 -13.30 -48.55
C GLY A 2 -21.10 -13.90 -47.24
N GLN A 3 -20.72 -15.13 -46.91
CA GLN A 3 -21.12 -15.73 -45.65
C GLN A 3 -20.36 -15.07 -44.51
N SER A 4 -21.11 -14.74 -43.46
CA SER A 4 -20.66 -14.12 -42.22
C SER A 4 -19.62 -15.00 -41.51
N GLU A 5 -18.35 -14.65 -41.61
CA GLU A 5 -17.27 -15.21 -40.79
C GLU A 5 -17.37 -14.75 -39.34
N ASN A 6 -18.20 -15.42 -38.55
CA ASN A 6 -18.03 -15.46 -37.10
C ASN A 6 -17.04 -16.60 -36.80
N THR A 7 -15.75 -16.25 -36.76
CA THR A 7 -14.70 -17.17 -36.33
C THR A 7 -14.81 -17.36 -34.82
N PRO A 8 -14.70 -18.60 -34.28
CA PRO A 8 -14.78 -18.90 -32.83
C PRO A 8 -13.86 -18.09 -31.92
N THR A 9 -12.90 -17.37 -32.51
CA THR A 9 -11.99 -16.43 -31.85
C THR A 9 -12.65 -15.11 -31.47
N LYS A 10 -13.58 -14.57 -32.28
CA LYS A 10 -14.25 -13.28 -31.98
C LYS A 10 -15.18 -13.41 -30.78
N GLN A 11 -16.02 -14.44 -30.77
CA GLN A 11 -16.90 -14.75 -29.62
C GLN A 11 -16.12 -14.95 -28.31
N LYS A 12 -14.93 -15.56 -28.39
CA LYS A 12 -14.07 -15.72 -27.22
C LYS A 12 -13.49 -14.39 -26.71
N LEU A 13 -13.19 -13.46 -27.61
CA LEU A 13 -12.73 -12.12 -27.23
C LEU A 13 -13.85 -11.31 -26.59
N ASP A 14 -15.06 -11.39 -27.14
CA ASP A 14 -16.23 -10.69 -26.61
C ASP A 14 -16.55 -11.17 -25.17
N VAL A 15 -16.48 -12.49 -24.93
CA VAL A 15 -16.68 -13.08 -23.59
C VAL A 15 -15.57 -12.66 -22.61
N LEU A 16 -14.33 -12.52 -23.07
CA LEU A 16 -13.23 -12.06 -22.23
C LEU A 16 -13.39 -10.58 -21.87
N GLU A 17 -13.82 -9.74 -22.81
CA GLU A 17 -14.08 -8.32 -22.59
C GLU A 17 -15.23 -8.12 -21.59
N GLU A 18 -16.32 -8.87 -21.73
CA GLU A 18 -17.46 -8.83 -20.81
C GLU A 18 -17.02 -9.19 -19.38
N ARG A 19 -16.25 -10.28 -19.23
CA ARG A 19 -15.71 -10.71 -17.93
C ARG A 19 -14.74 -9.71 -17.32
N LEU A 20 -13.89 -9.08 -18.12
CA LEU A 20 -12.99 -8.03 -17.66
C LEU A 20 -13.77 -6.79 -17.20
N SER A 21 -14.84 -6.42 -17.90
CA SER A 21 -15.70 -5.29 -17.50
C SER A 21 -16.41 -5.57 -16.18
N ALA A 22 -16.85 -6.82 -15.95
CA ALA A 22 -17.50 -7.24 -14.71
C ALA A 22 -16.54 -7.21 -13.51
N ILE A 23 -15.24 -7.48 -13.74
CA ILE A 23 -14.20 -7.43 -12.71
C ILE A 23 -13.73 -6.00 -12.44
N LYS A 24 -13.79 -5.11 -13.45
CA LYS A 24 -13.28 -3.73 -13.37
C LYS A 24 -13.91 -2.92 -12.24
N GLY A 25 -15.05 -3.36 -11.71
CA GLY A 25 -15.76 -2.69 -10.62
C GLY A 25 -16.31 -1.33 -11.09
N THR A 26 -17.34 -0.85 -10.41
CA THR A 26 -17.65 0.58 -10.49
C THR A 26 -16.53 1.29 -9.73
N ASP A 27 -15.84 2.21 -10.38
CA ASP A 27 -14.94 3.15 -9.70
C ASP A 27 -15.80 4.11 -8.85
N VAL A 28 -16.33 3.59 -7.73
CA VAL A 28 -17.14 4.36 -6.76
C VAL A 28 -16.28 5.44 -6.09
N TYR A 29 -14.96 5.36 -6.26
CA TYR A 29 -13.96 6.19 -5.62
C TYR A 29 -13.12 6.90 -6.68
N GLY A 30 -13.80 7.61 -7.59
CA GLY A 30 -13.21 8.34 -8.71
C GLY A 30 -11.83 8.91 -8.40
N ASN A 31 -10.78 8.33 -8.98
CA ASN A 31 -9.37 8.77 -8.93
C ASN A 31 -8.97 9.51 -7.64
N ILE A 32 -9.24 8.91 -6.48
CA ILE A 32 -8.77 9.51 -5.24
C ILE A 32 -7.30 9.14 -5.08
N ASP A 33 -6.49 10.17 -5.30
CA ASP A 33 -5.06 10.12 -5.12
C ASP A 33 -4.74 9.70 -3.68
N ALA A 34 -3.79 8.77 -3.53
CA ALA A 34 -3.33 8.28 -2.23
C ALA A 34 -2.84 9.42 -1.31
N THR A 35 -2.47 10.57 -1.89
CA THR A 35 -2.14 11.79 -1.14
C THR A 35 -3.33 12.38 -0.37
N GLN A 36 -4.57 12.20 -0.84
CA GLN A 36 -5.80 12.66 -0.18
C GLN A 36 -6.20 11.76 1.01
N LEU A 37 -5.71 10.52 1.01
CA LEU A 37 -5.88 9.58 2.13
C LEU A 37 -4.87 9.81 3.25
N CYS A 38 -3.80 10.58 2.99
CA CYS A 38 -2.78 10.85 3.99
C CYS A 38 -3.17 12.06 4.85
N LEU A 39 -3.34 11.83 6.16
CA LEU A 39 -3.59 12.88 7.16
C LEU A 39 -2.44 13.91 7.28
N VAL A 40 -1.26 13.62 6.72
CA VAL A 40 -0.09 14.49 6.74
C VAL A 40 0.18 15.03 5.33
N PRO A 41 -0.02 16.34 5.08
CA PRO A 41 0.26 16.94 3.79
C PRO A 41 1.74 16.78 3.39
N GLY A 42 1.98 16.23 2.19
CA GLY A 42 3.32 16.04 1.61
C GLY A 42 4.02 14.72 1.95
N LEU A 43 3.31 13.76 2.55
CA LEU A 43 3.88 12.42 2.78
C LEU A 43 3.84 11.60 1.49
N ILE A 44 5.00 11.38 0.87
CA ILE A 44 5.14 10.37 -0.19
C ILE A 44 5.21 9.00 0.49
N ILE A 45 4.05 8.35 0.65
CA ILE A 45 4.00 6.95 1.11
C ILE A 45 4.42 6.09 -0.08
N LEU A 46 5.65 5.60 -0.08
CA LEU A 46 6.09 4.60 -1.05
C LEU A 46 5.16 3.38 -0.90
N ALA A 47 4.38 3.08 -1.94
CA ALA A 47 3.33 2.04 -1.97
C ALA A 47 3.80 0.61 -1.62
N MET A 48 5.08 0.42 -1.30
CA MET A 48 5.69 -0.86 -0.96
C MET A 48 6.42 -0.86 0.39
N PHE A 49 6.25 0.16 1.23
CA PHE A 49 6.64 0.06 2.63
C PHE A 49 5.73 -0.98 3.27
N LYS A 50 6.15 -2.24 3.20
CA LYS A 50 5.44 -3.41 3.70
C LYS A 50 5.20 -3.14 5.19
N ILE A 51 3.99 -2.67 5.52
CA ILE A 51 3.51 -2.26 6.85
C ILE A 51 3.86 -3.27 7.96
N SER A 52 4.13 -4.52 7.57
CA SER A 52 4.37 -5.66 8.44
C SER A 52 5.76 -5.76 9.09
N GLU A 53 6.75 -4.92 8.77
CA GLU A 53 8.13 -5.30 9.11
C GLU A 53 8.63 -4.93 10.50
N PHE A 54 7.89 -4.18 11.32
CA PHE A 54 8.36 -3.80 12.65
C PHE A 54 7.68 -4.61 13.74
N ASP A 55 8.48 -5.27 14.56
CA ASP A 55 8.04 -5.72 15.87
C ASP A 55 7.84 -4.48 16.74
N LYS A 56 6.59 -4.21 17.11
CA LYS A 56 6.29 -3.08 18.00
C LYS A 56 7.00 -3.26 19.34
N TYR A 57 7.51 -2.17 19.87
CA TYR A 57 8.12 -2.15 21.18
C TYR A 57 7.02 -2.19 22.26
N ASP A 58 6.93 -3.31 22.97
CA ASP A 58 6.00 -3.56 24.08
C ASP A 58 6.61 -3.30 25.46
N GLY A 59 7.87 -2.84 25.52
CA GLY A 59 8.61 -2.66 26.76
C GLY A 59 9.29 -3.92 27.31
N SER A 60 9.08 -5.10 26.71
CA SER A 60 9.70 -6.35 27.17
C SER A 60 11.12 -6.56 26.63
N SER A 61 11.44 -5.98 25.47
CA SER A 61 12.76 -6.10 24.83
C SER A 61 13.72 -4.96 25.21
N CYS A 62 15.01 -5.12 24.89
CA CYS A 62 16.03 -4.10 25.18
C CYS A 62 15.81 -2.83 24.32
N PRO A 63 15.66 -1.64 24.93
CA PRO A 63 15.43 -0.39 24.20
C PRO A 63 16.50 -0.08 23.16
N ARG A 64 17.78 -0.35 23.48
CA ARG A 64 18.91 -0.07 22.60
C ARG A 64 18.90 -0.93 21.34
N SER A 65 18.55 -2.21 21.49
CA SER A 65 18.43 -3.13 20.35
C SER A 65 17.27 -2.74 19.45
N HIS A 66 16.13 -2.34 20.05
CA HIS A 66 14.98 -1.85 19.30
C HIS A 66 15.32 -0.59 18.50
N LEU A 67 15.99 0.40 19.11
CA LEU A 67 16.41 1.62 18.42
C LEU A 67 17.38 1.32 17.26
N THR A 68 18.29 0.38 17.45
CA THR A 68 19.23 -0.06 16.39
C THR A 68 18.50 -0.69 15.22
N MET A 69 17.51 -1.56 15.48
CA MET A 69 16.67 -2.17 14.44
C MET A 69 15.86 -1.11 13.70
N TYR A 70 15.22 -0.20 14.44
CA TYR A 70 14.44 0.89 13.86
C TYR A 70 15.29 1.75 12.91
N GLY A 71 16.49 2.17 13.35
CA GLY A 71 17.42 2.94 12.54
C GLY A 71 17.83 2.23 11.25
N ARG A 72 18.08 0.91 11.30
CA ARG A 72 18.39 0.10 10.11
C ARG A 72 17.24 0.08 9.10
N LYS A 73 16.01 -0.12 9.57
CA LYS A 73 14.81 -0.15 8.71
C LYS A 73 14.47 1.22 8.12
N MET A 74 14.79 2.31 8.83
CA MET A 74 14.53 3.68 8.39
C MET A 74 15.71 4.35 7.66
N ALA A 75 16.83 3.66 7.46
CA ALA A 75 18.05 4.25 6.90
C ALA A 75 17.84 4.92 5.52
N ALA A 76 16.99 4.35 4.67
CA ALA A 76 16.65 4.91 3.36
C ALA A 76 15.83 6.20 3.43
N HIS A 77 15.29 6.53 4.61
CA HIS A 77 14.37 7.64 4.84
C HIS A 77 14.94 8.68 5.83
N ILE A 78 16.25 8.67 6.04
CA ILE A 78 16.92 9.53 7.03
C ILE A 78 16.68 11.04 6.80
N ASN A 79 16.34 11.43 5.56
CA ASN A 79 16.07 12.83 5.20
C ASN A 79 14.58 13.22 5.33
N ASN A 80 13.71 12.33 5.81
CA ASN A 80 12.28 12.59 5.96
C ASN A 80 11.85 12.48 7.44
N ASP A 81 12.15 13.53 8.20
CA ASP A 81 11.87 13.61 9.64
C ASP A 81 10.41 13.31 10.00
N LYS A 82 9.46 13.77 9.17
CA LYS A 82 8.03 13.53 9.40
C LYS A 82 7.70 12.04 9.33
N LEU A 83 8.24 11.33 8.34
CA LEU A 83 8.06 9.89 8.21
C LEU A 83 8.72 9.14 9.37
N LEU A 84 9.93 9.55 9.76
CA LEU A 84 10.65 8.98 10.90
C LEU A 84 9.81 9.07 12.17
N VAL A 85 9.39 10.28 12.55
CA VAL A 85 8.61 10.51 13.78
C VAL A 85 7.28 9.75 13.75
N HIS A 86 6.58 9.75 12.61
CA HIS A 86 5.32 9.02 12.45
C HIS A 86 5.49 7.52 12.71
N PHE A 87 6.42 6.89 12.00
CA PHE A 87 6.67 5.45 12.14
C PHE A 87 7.24 5.10 13.52
N PHE A 88 8.04 5.97 14.14
CA PHE A 88 8.54 5.72 15.49
C PHE A 88 7.36 5.60 16.47
N LYS A 89 6.41 6.52 16.42
CA LYS A 89 5.22 6.51 17.26
C LYS A 89 4.37 5.25 17.04
N ASP A 90 4.14 4.87 15.79
CA ASP A 90 3.31 3.69 15.46
C ASP A 90 3.93 2.37 15.91
N ASN A 91 5.27 2.33 15.99
CA ASN A 91 6.06 1.19 16.43
C ASN A 91 6.14 1.06 17.95
N LEU A 92 5.62 2.01 18.72
CA LEU A 92 5.45 1.85 20.15
C LEU A 92 4.10 1.18 20.39
N THR A 93 4.08 0.06 21.11
CA THR A 93 2.82 -0.44 21.66
C THR A 93 2.43 0.54 22.76
N ALA A 94 1.26 1.17 22.62
CA ALA A 94 0.70 1.94 23.72
C ALA A 94 0.61 0.98 24.92
N LEU A 95 1.32 1.28 26.01
CA LEU A 95 1.01 0.64 27.27
C LEU A 95 -0.47 0.97 27.52
N ALA A 96 -1.35 -0.02 27.35
CA ALA A 96 -2.69 0.05 27.89
C ALA A 96 -2.51 0.10 29.41
N SER A 97 -2.50 1.31 29.95
CA SER A 97 -2.51 1.61 31.38
C SER A 97 -3.86 1.28 31.99
#